data_AF-A0A0A2HUC4-F1
#
_entry.id   AF-A0A0A2HUC4-F1
#
_cell.length_a   1.000
_cell.length_b   1.000
_cell.length_c   1.000
_cell.angle_alpha   90.00
_cell.angle_beta   90.00
_cell.angle_gamma   90.00
#
_symmetry.space_group_name_H-M   'P 1'
#
loop_
_entity.id
_entity.type
_entity.pdbx_description
1 polymer ?
#
loop_
_entity_poly.entity_id
_entity_poly.type
_entity_poly.pdbx_seq_one_letter_code
_entity_poly.pdbx_strand_id
1 'polypeptide(L)'
;MQCERLIKLAKSWYLNVRDETMAPARMISFIEQHVSHCEVCQADPLIHDEIVKITEIILPESKIPKAMRLSSDAEEEDEELDIEENDLREDTEEEDEDLEDIEDIDELDEEPLLDDDEDEI
;
A
#
# COMPACT_ATOMS: atom_id res chain seq x y z
N MET A 1 -2.84 -15.36 -7.90
CA MET A 1 -2.29 -14.23 -8.67
C MET A 1 -1.23 -14.73 -9.66
N GLN A 2 -1.18 -14.21 -10.89
CA GLN A 2 -0.23 -14.65 -11.94
C GLN A 2 1.02 -13.74 -12.12
N CYS A 3 1.00 -12.50 -11.61
CA CYS A 3 2.11 -11.56 -11.80
C CYS A 3 3.29 -11.83 -10.84
N GLU A 4 4.41 -12.34 -11.36
CA GLU A 4 5.62 -12.61 -10.55
C GLU A 4 6.24 -11.36 -9.94
N ARG A 5 6.15 -10.21 -10.63
CA ARG A 5 6.68 -8.93 -10.13
C ARG A 5 5.90 -8.48 -8.90
N LEU A 6 4.56 -8.53 -8.96
CA LEU A 6 3.72 -8.19 -7.82
C LEU A 6 3.97 -9.13 -6.64
N ILE A 7 4.16 -10.43 -6.88
CA ILE A 7 4.48 -11.40 -5.81
C ILE A 7 5.78 -11.02 -5.09
N LYS A 8 6.84 -10.64 -5.83
CA LYS A 8 8.12 -10.22 -5.22
C LYS A 8 7.97 -8.92 -4.43
N LEU A 9 7.26 -7.93 -4.99
CA LEU A 9 6.99 -6.65 -4.33
C LEU A 9 6.16 -6.84 -3.06
N ALA A 10 5.07 -7.60 -3.13
CA ALA A 10 4.20 -7.88 -1.99
C ALA A 10 4.96 -8.56 -0.85
N LYS A 11 5.86 -9.51 -1.14
CA LYS A 11 6.73 -10.11 -0.11
C LYS A 11 7.67 -9.09 0.54
N SER A 12 8.27 -8.21 -0.26
CA SER A 12 9.14 -7.15 0.24
C SER A 12 8.38 -6.15 1.12
N TRP A 13 7.24 -5.66 0.64
CA TRP A 13 6.39 -4.75 1.40
C TRP A 13 5.86 -5.40 2.68
N TYR A 14 5.51 -6.69 2.65
CA TYR A 14 5.09 -7.41 3.84
C TYR A 14 6.19 -7.46 4.92
N LEU A 15 7.44 -7.68 4.53
CA LEU A 15 8.57 -7.62 5.47
C LEU A 15 8.70 -6.21 6.08
N ASN A 16 8.58 -5.16 5.26
CA ASN A 16 8.61 -3.79 5.76
C ASN A 16 7.44 -3.47 6.71
N VAL A 17 6.24 -4.00 6.42
CA VAL A 17 5.09 -3.86 7.32
C VAL A 17 5.35 -4.60 8.64
N ARG A 18 5.91 -5.80 8.58
CA ARG A 18 6.24 -6.60 9.77
C ARG A 18 7.36 -5.96 10.60
N ASP A 19 8.32 -5.33 9.94
CA ASP A 19 9.44 -4.63 10.58
C ASP A 19 9.05 -3.18 10.97
N GLU A 20 7.76 -2.82 10.87
CA GLU A 20 7.17 -1.53 11.24
C GLU A 20 7.72 -0.31 10.47
N THR A 21 8.45 -0.54 9.38
CA THR A 21 8.99 0.52 8.50
C THR A 21 7.98 1.02 7.47
N MET A 22 6.85 0.33 7.35
CA MET A 22 5.76 0.67 6.42
C MET A 22 4.40 0.40 7.06
N ALA A 23 3.45 1.33 6.91
CA ALA A 23 2.08 1.11 7.37
C ALA A 23 1.36 0.06 6.48
N PRO A 24 0.54 -0.85 7.06
CA PRO A 24 -0.28 -1.80 6.33
C PRO A 24 -1.10 -1.18 5.18
N ALA A 25 -1.75 -0.04 5.44
CA ALA A 25 -2.55 0.68 4.45
C ALA A 25 -1.73 1.10 3.22
N ARG A 26 -0.46 1.49 3.43
CA ARG A 26 0.43 1.92 2.36
C ARG A 26 0.83 0.74 1.46
N MET A 27 1.01 -0.44 2.03
CA MET A 27 1.25 -1.66 1.26
C MET A 27 0.06 -1.99 0.34
N ILE A 28 -1.18 -1.83 0.82
CA ILE A 28 -2.38 -2.06 0.01
C ILE A 28 -2.44 -1.08 -1.16
N SER A 29 -2.22 0.22 -0.91
CA SER A 29 -2.20 1.23 -1.98
C SER A 29 -1.16 0.91 -3.05
N PHE A 30 0.02 0.40 -2.68
CA PHE A 30 1.03 -0.01 -3.65
C PHE A 30 0.61 -1.23 -4.49
N ILE A 31 -0.13 -2.17 -3.90
CA ILE A 31 -0.70 -3.29 -4.64
C ILE A 31 -1.72 -2.78 -5.66
N GLU A 32 -2.64 -1.92 -5.24
CA GLU A 32 -3.66 -1.33 -6.13
C GLU A 32 -3.04 -0.53 -7.28
N GLN A 33 -2.04 0.32 -6.96
CA GLN A 33 -1.27 1.05 -7.97
C GLN A 33 -0.54 0.13 -8.94
N HIS A 34 0.02 -0.98 -8.47
CA HIS A 34 0.65 -1.94 -9.37
C HIS A 34 -0.36 -2.58 -10.32
N VAL A 35 -1.53 -2.97 -9.80
CA VAL A 35 -2.59 -3.61 -10.58
C VAL A 35 -3.14 -2.67 -11.65
N SER A 36 -3.26 -1.37 -11.34
CA SER A 36 -3.72 -0.37 -12.32
C SER A 36 -2.72 -0.10 -13.46
N HIS A 37 -1.43 -0.40 -13.27
CA HIS A 37 -0.38 -0.17 -14.29
C HIS A 37 0.20 -1.45 -14.89
N CYS A 38 -0.22 -2.64 -14.45
CA CYS A 38 0.33 -3.91 -14.90
C CYS A 38 -0.69 -4.69 -15.74
N GLU A 39 -0.42 -4.83 -17.04
CA GLU A 39 -1.27 -5.57 -17.98
C GLU A 39 -1.50 -7.03 -17.54
N VAL A 40 -0.50 -7.68 -16.94
CA VAL A 40 -0.61 -9.05 -16.42
C VAL A 40 -1.60 -9.14 -15.27
N CYS A 41 -1.61 -8.14 -14.38
CA CYS A 41 -2.57 -8.06 -13.29
C CYS A 41 -3.98 -7.72 -13.77
N GLN A 42 -4.10 -6.86 -14.78
CA GLN A 42 -5.40 -6.50 -15.38
C GLN A 42 -6.03 -7.67 -16.14
N ALA A 43 -5.22 -8.57 -16.70
CA ALA A 43 -5.68 -9.76 -17.40
C ALA A 43 -6.04 -10.94 -16.46
N ASP A 44 -5.67 -10.87 -15.17
CA ASP A 44 -5.94 -11.94 -14.19
C ASP A 44 -7.34 -11.75 -13.56
N PRO A 45 -8.34 -12.59 -13.87
CA PRO A 45 -9.69 -12.43 -13.35
C PRO A 45 -9.78 -12.69 -11.84
N LEU A 46 -8.76 -13.32 -11.23
CA LEU A 46 -8.73 -13.63 -9.80
C LEU A 46 -7.95 -12.56 -9.01
N ILE A 47 -7.45 -11.50 -9.64
CA ILE A 47 -6.59 -10.53 -8.98
C ILE A 47 -7.26 -9.88 -7.77
N HIS A 48 -8.55 -9.56 -7.86
CA HIS A 48 -9.30 -8.93 -6.79
C HIS A 48 -9.38 -9.83 -5.53
N ASP A 49 -9.72 -11.10 -5.71
CA ASP A 49 -9.78 -12.07 -4.60
C ASP A 49 -8.41 -12.25 -3.91
N GLU A 50 -7.34 -12.18 -4.70
CA GLU A 50 -5.98 -12.30 -4.17
C GLU A 50 -5.57 -11.05 -3.39
N ILE A 51 -5.97 -9.85 -3.81
CA ILE A 51 -5.75 -8.61 -3.06
C ILE A 51 -6.46 -8.69 -1.70
N VAL A 52 -7.73 -9.13 -1.68
CA VAL A 52 -8.51 -9.29 -0.44
C VAL A 52 -7.79 -10.24 0.52
N LYS A 53 -7.35 -11.41 0.06
CA LYS A 53 -6.58 -12.35 0.90
C LYS A 53 -5.29 -11.75 1.44
N ILE A 54 -4.56 -10.98 0.62
CA ILE A 54 -3.34 -10.30 1.06
C ILE A 54 -3.68 -9.26 2.14
N THR A 55 -4.73 -8.46 1.94
CA THR A 55 -5.22 -7.48 2.92
C THR A 55 -5.60 -8.13 4.26
N GLU A 56 -6.29 -9.26 4.24
CA GLU A 56 -6.64 -10.01 5.46
C GLU A 56 -5.40 -10.53 6.23
N ILE A 57 -4.33 -10.89 5.52
CA ILE A 57 -3.07 -11.33 6.13
C ILE A 57 -2.34 -10.17 6.81
N ILE A 58 -2.35 -8.98 6.19
CA ILE A 58 -1.59 -7.82 6.65
C ILE A 58 -2.34 -7.03 7.73
N LEU A 59 -3.67 -6.94 7.60
CA LEU A 59 -4.56 -6.37 8.61
C LEU A 59 -5.40 -7.49 9.22
N PRO A 60 -4.78 -8.42 9.97
CA PRO A 60 -5.57 -9.39 10.72
C PRO A 60 -6.47 -8.59 11.65
N GLU A 61 -7.78 -8.88 11.61
CA GLU A 61 -8.83 -8.18 12.34
C GLU A 61 -8.28 -7.77 13.69
N SER A 62 -8.11 -6.45 13.88
CA SER A 62 -7.70 -5.93 15.18
C SER A 62 -8.74 -6.46 16.15
N LYS A 63 -8.34 -7.46 16.94
CA LYS A 63 -9.01 -7.87 18.16
C LYS A 63 -8.86 -6.70 19.12
N ILE A 64 -9.46 -5.55 18.79
CA ILE A 64 -9.86 -4.56 19.77
C ILE A 64 -10.87 -5.34 20.59
N PRO A 65 -10.53 -5.77 21.82
CA PRO A 65 -11.56 -6.26 22.69
C PRO A 65 -12.50 -5.06 22.82
N LYS A 66 -13.73 -5.21 22.32
CA LYS A 66 -14.85 -4.37 22.75
C LYS A 66 -15.04 -4.64 24.24
N ALA A 67 -14.12 -4.16 25.07
CA ALA A 67 -14.07 -4.40 26.50
C ALA A 67 -14.26 -3.06 27.22
N MET A 68 -15.49 -2.93 27.72
CA MET A 68 -15.81 -2.32 29.01
C MET A 68 -15.62 -0.81 29.11
N ARG A 69 -16.58 -0.06 28.53
CA ARG A 69 -17.21 1.02 29.29
C ARG A 69 -18.50 0.47 29.91
N LEU A 70 -18.35 -0.29 31.00
CA LEU A 70 -19.45 -0.59 31.92
C LEU A 70 -18.94 -0.39 33.35
N SER A 71 -19.22 0.81 33.86
CA SER A 71 -19.47 1.16 35.28
C SER A 71 -19.76 2.67 35.27
N SER A 72 -20.91 3.20 35.71
CA SER A 72 -22.07 2.63 36.38
C SER A 72 -23.27 3.57 36.18
N ASP A 73 -24.46 2.98 36.03
CA ASP A 73 -25.76 3.42 36.58
C ASP A 73 -26.30 4.82 36.23
N ALA A 74 -27.19 4.90 35.23
CA ALA A 74 -28.52 5.53 35.35
C ALA A 74 -29.31 5.41 34.02
N GLU A 75 -30.43 4.69 34.12
CA GLU A 75 -31.75 4.99 33.52
C GLU A 75 -31.95 4.81 31.98
N GLU A 76 -32.68 3.72 31.69
CA GLU A 76 -33.78 3.49 30.74
C GLU A 76 -34.09 4.47 29.59
N GLU A 77 -34.49 3.87 28.45
CA GLU A 77 -35.31 4.42 27.35
C GLU A 77 -34.63 5.48 26.46
N ASP A 78 -34.71 5.51 25.13
CA ASP A 78 -35.54 4.89 24.09
C ASP A 78 -34.87 5.25 22.73
N GLU A 79 -35.45 4.79 21.62
CA GLU A 79 -35.28 5.26 20.23
C GLU A 79 -34.22 4.57 19.35
N GLU A 80 -34.73 3.53 18.66
CA GLU A 80 -34.45 3.24 17.26
C GLU A 80 -34.36 4.54 16.42
N LEU A 81 -33.23 4.79 15.76
CA LEU A 81 -33.22 5.62 14.56
C LEU A 81 -32.63 4.84 13.38
N ASP A 82 -33.56 4.63 12.45
CA ASP A 82 -33.49 4.06 11.12
C ASP A 82 -32.60 4.90 10.19
N ILE A 83 -32.38 4.33 9.01
CA ILE A 83 -31.44 4.62 7.91
C ILE A 83 -31.59 6.02 7.27
N GLU A 84 -30.58 6.40 6.46
CA GLU A 84 -30.50 7.45 5.40
C GLU A 84 -29.59 8.63 5.79
N GLU A 85 -28.74 9.23 4.94
CA GLU A 85 -28.42 9.15 3.52
C GLU A 85 -27.18 10.07 3.32
N ASN A 86 -26.24 9.65 2.46
CA ASN A 86 -25.39 10.49 1.60
C ASN A 86 -25.06 11.95 2.04
N ASP A 87 -23.86 12.19 2.60
CA ASP A 87 -23.20 13.50 2.52
C ASP A 87 -21.95 13.40 1.64
N LEU A 88 -22.21 13.40 0.33
CA LEU A 88 -21.26 13.80 -0.71
C LEU A 88 -20.93 15.27 -0.47
N ARG A 89 -19.77 15.56 0.15
CA ARG A 89 -19.09 16.84 0.02
C ARG A 89 -17.67 16.62 -0.44
N GLU A 90 -17.58 16.68 -1.76
CA GLU A 90 -16.48 17.23 -2.55
C GLU A 90 -15.89 18.46 -1.86
N ASP A 91 -14.69 18.31 -1.30
CA ASP A 91 -13.85 19.43 -0.90
C ASP A 91 -12.61 19.40 -1.80
N THR A 92 -12.78 19.99 -2.96
CA THR A 92 -11.71 20.29 -3.91
C THR A 92 -11.09 21.61 -3.46
N GLU A 93 -10.08 21.54 -2.59
CA GLU A 93 -9.19 22.67 -2.35
C GLU A 93 -7.97 22.51 -3.27
N GLU A 94 -8.05 23.16 -4.43
CA GLU A 94 -6.90 23.51 -5.27
C GLU A 94 -6.08 24.58 -4.52
N GLU A 95 -4.89 24.21 -4.02
CA GLU A 95 -3.80 25.16 -3.81
C GLU A 95 -2.58 24.69 -4.62
N ASP A 96 -2.37 25.45 -5.69
CA ASP A 96 -1.24 25.53 -6.59
C ASP A 96 0.05 26.00 -5.87
N GLU A 97 1.19 25.68 -6.49
CA GLU A 97 2.51 26.33 -6.33
C GLU A 97 3.41 25.96 -5.12
N ASP A 98 4.29 24.96 -5.31
CA ASP A 98 5.75 25.17 -5.16
C ASP A 98 6.56 24.09 -5.90
N LEU A 99 6.86 24.36 -7.17
CA LEU A 99 7.89 23.66 -7.94
C LEU A 99 9.21 24.41 -7.75
N GLU A 100 9.98 24.04 -6.73
CA GLU A 100 11.41 24.38 -6.66
C GLU A 100 12.24 23.23 -7.24
N ASP A 101 12.63 23.46 -8.50
CA ASP A 101 13.68 22.83 -9.29
C ASP A 101 15.05 23.04 -8.64
N ILE A 102 15.75 21.97 -8.17
CA ILE A 102 17.22 21.96 -8.04
C ILE A 102 17.81 20.56 -8.32
N GLU A 103 18.30 20.44 -9.55
CA GLU A 103 19.66 20.01 -9.96
C GLU A 103 20.16 18.57 -9.69
N ASP A 104 20.30 17.85 -10.80
CA ASP A 104 21.55 17.21 -11.28
C ASP A 104 22.26 16.21 -10.34
N ILE A 105 22.06 14.90 -10.61
CA ILE A 105 23.01 13.84 -10.24
C ILE A 105 23.22 12.89 -11.43
N ASP A 106 23.58 13.47 -12.58
CA ASP A 106 24.30 12.74 -13.63
C ASP A 106 25.81 12.94 -13.43
N GLU A 107 26.41 12.17 -12.51
CA GLU A 107 27.87 11.95 -12.51
C GLU A 107 28.21 10.62 -11.82
N LEU A 108 28.11 9.52 -12.56
CA LEU A 108 28.88 8.28 -12.32
C LEU A 108 29.13 7.59 -13.68
N ASP A 109 29.75 8.33 -14.59
CA ASP A 109 30.82 7.83 -15.45
C ASP A 109 32.05 7.73 -14.51
N GLU A 110 32.92 6.74 -14.44
CA GLU A 110 33.50 5.87 -15.45
C GLU A 110 34.40 4.91 -14.64
N GLU A 111 34.33 3.58 -14.80
CA GLU A 111 35.56 2.78 -14.71
C GLU A 111 35.60 1.77 -15.87
N PRO A 112 36.65 1.83 -16.70
CA PRO A 112 36.76 1.08 -17.94
C PRO A 112 37.03 -0.40 -17.69
N LEU A 113 36.44 -1.23 -18.56
CA LEU A 113 36.87 -2.61 -18.82
C LEU A 113 38.36 -2.60 -19.20
N LEU A 114 39.23 -3.01 -18.28
CA LEU A 114 40.57 -3.49 -18.63
C LEU A 114 40.44 -4.98 -18.99
N ASP A 115 40.27 -5.22 -20.29
CA ASP A 115 40.89 -6.38 -20.94
C ASP A 115 42.41 -6.22 -20.78
N ASP A 116 43.02 -7.08 -19.96
CA ASP A 116 44.42 -7.42 -20.12
C ASP A 116 44.46 -8.92 -20.49
N ASP A 117 44.61 -9.15 -21.79
CA ASP A 117 45.12 -10.37 -22.41
C ASP A 117 46.26 -10.97 -21.56
N GLU A 118 46.01 -12.08 -20.87
CA GLU A 118 47.09 -13.00 -20.47
C GLU A 118 47.13 -14.17 -21.48
N ASP A 119 47.54 -13.86 -22.70
CA ASP A 119 47.90 -14.82 -23.76
C ASP A 119 49.27 -14.42 -24.35
N GLU A 120 50.36 -14.81 -23.67
CA GLU A 120 51.74 -15.06 -24.15
C GLU A 120 52.61 -15.27 -22.89
N ILE A 121 53.38 -16.34 -22.65
CA ILE A 121 54.19 -17.24 -23.50
C ILE A 121 54.49 -18.53 -22.70
#